data_AF-A0A2M9DZU6-F1
#
_entry.id   AF-A0A2M9DZU6-F1
#
_cell.length_a   1.000
_cell.length_b   1.000
_cell.length_c   1.000
_cell.angle_alpha   90.00
_cell.angle_beta   90.00
_cell.angle_gamma   90.00
#
_symmetry.space_group_name_H-M   'P 1'
#
loop_
_entity.id
_entity.type
_entity.pdbx_description
1 polymer ?
#
loop_
_entity_poly.entity_id
_entity_poly.type
_entity_poly.pdbx_seq_one_letter_code
_entity_poly.pdbx_strand_id
1 'polypeptide(L)'
;MKAKTIALLMCLITCPAAACASDSPATDNPALAALFAQDQADRNQDNIDWQALSQRDAERRTQLKRMLQQGQLRTANDYRHAAFIQQHGDTPEDYRLAHALATLAMTLEDSAQNRWIVAASWDRLLMSHTEPQWYGTQMRGDADGMYLFPVNPTALDESRRKHMSGHSLAEHRQKLETMAKQIGQKLRDPAPTIEQLRARQHDESEN
;
A
#
# COMPACT_ATOMS: atom_id res chain seq x y z
N MET A 1 36.46 -70.92 -5.19
CA MET A 1 36.31 -69.55 -5.74
C MET A 1 34.85 -69.37 -6.16
N LYS A 2 34.06 -68.55 -5.46
CA LYS A 2 32.67 -68.26 -5.82
C LYS A 2 32.52 -66.75 -5.98
N ALA A 3 32.33 -66.29 -7.22
CA ALA A 3 32.02 -64.91 -7.52
C ALA A 3 30.56 -64.61 -7.11
N LYS A 4 30.34 -63.54 -6.37
CA LYS A 4 29.00 -63.01 -6.06
C LYS A 4 28.75 -61.82 -6.97
N THR A 5 27.80 -61.97 -7.89
CA THR A 5 27.31 -60.91 -8.76
C THR A 5 26.46 -59.94 -7.95
N ILE A 6 26.84 -58.66 -7.92
CA ILE A 6 26.04 -57.58 -7.36
C ILE A 6 25.12 -57.08 -8.47
N ALA A 7 23.80 -57.28 -8.30
CA ALA A 7 22.79 -56.68 -9.17
C ALA A 7 22.50 -55.25 -8.68
N LEU A 8 22.89 -54.26 -9.47
CA LEU A 8 22.57 -52.85 -9.25
C LEU A 8 21.15 -52.58 -9.78
N LEU A 9 20.20 -52.38 -8.87
CA LEU A 9 18.82 -52.03 -9.21
C LEU A 9 18.75 -50.52 -9.51
N MET A 10 18.80 -50.14 -10.80
CA MET A 10 18.49 -48.78 -11.25
C MET A 10 16.98 -48.55 -11.17
N CYS A 11 16.54 -47.78 -10.18
CA CYS A 11 15.17 -47.32 -10.08
C CYS A 11 15.00 -46.07 -10.97
N LEU A 12 14.49 -46.26 -12.19
CA LEU A 12 14.10 -45.17 -13.08
C LEU A 12 12.84 -44.50 -12.52
N ILE A 13 13.01 -43.34 -11.89
CA ILE A 13 11.90 -42.45 -11.49
C ILE A 13 11.41 -41.76 -12.78
N THR A 14 10.40 -42.33 -13.43
CA THR A 14 9.67 -41.65 -14.49
C THR A 14 8.78 -40.59 -13.85
N CYS A 15 9.22 -39.33 -13.92
CA CYS A 15 8.36 -38.18 -13.61
C CYS A 15 7.31 -38.10 -14.73
N PRO A 16 6.01 -38.33 -14.48
CA PRO A 16 5.01 -38.07 -15.49
C PRO A 16 5.05 -36.57 -15.78
N ALA A 17 5.34 -36.21 -17.03
CA ALA A 17 5.19 -34.85 -17.51
C ALA A 17 3.70 -34.49 -17.33
N ALA A 18 3.38 -33.82 -16.22
CA ALA A 18 2.10 -33.16 -16.06
C ALA A 18 2.02 -32.18 -17.24
N ALA A 19 1.11 -32.47 -18.17
CA ALA A 19 0.76 -31.54 -19.22
C ALA A 19 0.38 -30.23 -18.49
N CYS A 20 1.20 -29.20 -18.65
CA CYS A 20 0.88 -27.87 -18.19
C CYS A 20 -0.46 -27.53 -18.84
N ALA A 21 -1.54 -27.57 -18.06
CA ALA A 21 -2.81 -27.05 -18.49
C ALA A 21 -2.56 -25.59 -18.88
N SER A 22 -2.97 -25.22 -20.09
CA SER A 22 -2.92 -23.86 -20.57
C SER A 22 -3.86 -23.03 -19.68
N ASP A 23 -3.36 -22.50 -18.57
CA ASP A 23 -4.13 -21.59 -17.74
C ASP A 23 -4.47 -20.38 -18.61
N SER A 24 -5.76 -20.24 -18.91
CA SER A 24 -6.26 -19.00 -19.50
C SER A 24 -5.87 -17.84 -18.58
N PRO A 25 -5.46 -16.68 -19.11
CA PRO A 25 -5.05 -15.57 -18.27
C PRO A 25 -6.14 -15.28 -17.25
N ALA A 26 -5.74 -15.20 -15.98
CA ALA A 26 -6.69 -14.91 -14.90
C ALA A 26 -7.38 -13.56 -15.18
N THR A 27 -8.69 -13.54 -15.06
CA THR A 27 -9.50 -12.33 -15.18
C THR A 27 -9.67 -11.67 -13.82
N ASP A 28 -9.78 -10.34 -13.80
CA ASP A 28 -10.01 -9.56 -12.59
C ASP A 28 -11.28 -10.02 -11.84
N ASN A 29 -11.25 -9.92 -10.51
CA ASN A 29 -12.39 -10.22 -9.66
C ASN A 29 -13.41 -9.06 -9.71
N PRO A 30 -14.60 -9.25 -10.29
CA PRO A 30 -15.56 -8.16 -10.48
C PRO A 30 -16.13 -7.62 -9.16
N ALA A 31 -16.24 -8.47 -8.12
CA ALA A 31 -16.71 -8.04 -6.81
C ALA A 31 -15.67 -7.14 -6.12
N LEU A 32 -14.39 -7.49 -6.20
CA LEU A 32 -13.31 -6.65 -5.67
C LEU A 32 -13.17 -5.34 -6.45
N ALA A 33 -13.31 -5.37 -7.77
CA ALA A 33 -13.34 -4.17 -8.59
C ALA A 33 -14.49 -3.23 -8.18
N ALA A 34 -15.68 -3.78 -7.89
CA ALA A 34 -16.81 -3.00 -7.38
C ALA A 34 -16.54 -2.38 -6.01
N LEU A 35 -15.92 -3.13 -5.07
CA LEU A 35 -15.53 -2.60 -3.77
C LEU A 35 -14.54 -1.43 -3.89
N PHE A 36 -13.56 -1.57 -4.78
CA PHE A 36 -12.60 -0.50 -5.06
C PHE A 36 -13.27 0.73 -5.69
N ALA A 37 -14.17 0.53 -6.66
CA ALA A 37 -14.88 1.64 -7.27
C ALA A 37 -15.71 2.43 -6.23
N GLN A 38 -16.39 1.73 -5.31
CA GLN A 38 -17.12 2.36 -4.21
C GLN A 38 -16.18 3.10 -3.24
N ASP A 39 -15.04 2.49 -2.90
CA ASP A 39 -14.01 3.09 -2.05
C ASP A 39 -13.49 4.43 -2.61
N GLN A 40 -13.25 4.49 -3.92
CA GLN A 40 -12.80 5.72 -4.57
C GLN A 40 -13.94 6.73 -4.75
N ALA A 41 -15.14 6.28 -5.08
CA ALA A 41 -16.31 7.15 -5.27
C ALA A 41 -16.69 7.92 -4.00
N ASP A 42 -16.57 7.29 -2.84
CA ASP A 42 -16.86 7.92 -1.54
C ASP A 42 -15.91 9.07 -1.20
N ARG A 43 -14.71 9.06 -1.77
CA ARG A 43 -13.66 10.09 -1.58
C ARG A 43 -13.71 11.18 -2.63
N ASN A 44 -14.55 11.03 -3.65
CA ASN A 44 -14.72 11.99 -4.73
C ASN A 44 -16.03 12.77 -4.55
N GLN A 45 -16.22 13.34 -3.36
CA GLN A 45 -17.40 14.12 -2.97
C GLN A 45 -16.94 15.44 -2.35
N ASP A 46 -17.70 16.52 -2.57
CA ASP A 46 -17.35 17.86 -2.05
C ASP A 46 -17.44 17.96 -0.53
N ASN A 47 -18.36 17.21 0.09
CA ASN A 47 -18.57 17.19 1.54
C ASN A 47 -18.58 15.75 2.06
N ILE A 48 -17.41 15.27 2.47
CA ILE A 48 -17.21 13.90 2.95
C ILE A 48 -17.64 13.79 4.41
N ASP A 49 -18.61 12.93 4.69
CA ASP A 49 -18.87 12.44 6.05
C ASP A 49 -17.77 11.43 6.43
N TRP A 50 -16.77 11.90 7.17
CA TRP A 50 -15.61 11.10 7.56
C TRP A 50 -15.96 9.92 8.48
N GLN A 51 -17.00 10.07 9.32
CA GLN A 51 -17.43 8.99 10.21
C GLN A 51 -18.10 7.88 9.40
N ALA A 52 -19.02 8.24 8.51
CA ALA A 52 -19.67 7.28 7.62
C ALA A 52 -18.68 6.65 6.63
N LEU A 53 -17.68 7.40 6.16
CA LEU A 53 -16.60 6.87 5.33
C LEU A 53 -15.78 5.80 6.08
N SER A 54 -15.33 6.11 7.31
CA SER A 54 -14.54 5.18 8.12
C SER A 54 -15.28 3.87 8.38
N GLN A 55 -16.58 3.93 8.68
CA GLN A 55 -17.40 2.73 8.83
C GLN A 55 -17.44 1.90 7.53
N ARG A 56 -17.67 2.55 6.39
CA ARG A 56 -17.69 1.86 5.08
C ARG A 56 -16.34 1.25 4.73
N ASP A 57 -15.24 1.92 5.06
CA ASP A 57 -13.89 1.37 4.86
C ASP A 57 -13.67 0.10 5.70
N ALA A 58 -14.11 0.08 6.97
CA ALA A 58 -14.02 -1.11 7.82
C ALA A 58 -14.86 -2.28 7.28
N GLU A 59 -16.06 -2.00 6.75
CA GLU A 59 -16.91 -2.99 6.09
C GLU A 59 -16.24 -3.56 4.84
N ARG A 60 -15.61 -2.72 4.01
CA ARG A 60 -14.84 -3.17 2.82
C ARG A 60 -13.64 -4.03 3.21
N ARG A 61 -12.86 -3.63 4.22
CA ARG A 61 -11.73 -4.43 4.73
C ARG A 61 -12.20 -5.80 5.23
N THR A 62 -13.37 -5.86 5.88
CA THR A 62 -13.98 -7.12 6.30
C THR A 62 -14.33 -8.02 5.10
N GLN A 63 -14.89 -7.45 4.03
CA GLN A 63 -15.19 -8.21 2.81
C GLN A 63 -13.91 -8.67 2.10
N LEU A 64 -12.93 -7.78 1.94
CA LEU A 64 -11.62 -8.07 1.37
C LEU A 64 -10.92 -9.22 2.11
N LYS A 65 -10.96 -9.22 3.45
CA LYS A 65 -10.38 -10.29 4.27
C LYS A 65 -10.97 -11.66 3.94
N ARG A 66 -12.29 -11.75 3.71
CA ARG A 66 -12.93 -13.01 3.28
C ARG A 66 -12.45 -13.44 1.89
N MET A 67 -12.32 -12.50 0.95
CA MET A 67 -11.82 -12.78 -0.40
C MET A 67 -10.38 -13.31 -0.37
N LEU A 68 -9.52 -12.72 0.47
CA LEU A 68 -8.15 -13.16 0.70
C LEU A 68 -8.10 -14.58 1.28
N GLN A 69 -8.88 -14.86 2.33
CA GLN A 69 -8.97 -16.19 2.95
C GLN A 69 -9.45 -17.28 1.98
N GLN A 70 -10.27 -16.90 1.00
CA GLN A 70 -10.80 -17.78 -0.04
C GLN A 70 -9.89 -17.89 -1.27
N GLY A 71 -8.73 -17.21 -1.30
CA GLY A 71 -7.80 -17.25 -2.43
C GLY A 71 -8.36 -16.63 -3.72
N GLN A 72 -9.17 -15.58 -3.60
CA GLN A 72 -9.92 -15.01 -4.73
C GLN A 72 -9.19 -13.90 -5.51
N LEU A 73 -7.99 -13.51 -5.11
CA LEU A 73 -7.18 -12.49 -5.80
C LEU A 73 -6.15 -13.18 -6.69
N ARG A 74 -6.06 -12.77 -7.96
CA ARG A 74 -5.22 -13.45 -8.96
C ARG A 74 -4.44 -12.48 -9.84
N THR A 75 -4.99 -11.31 -10.16
CA THR A 75 -4.38 -10.37 -11.11
C THR A 75 -3.68 -9.20 -10.42
N ALA A 76 -2.84 -8.47 -11.15
CA ALA A 76 -2.24 -7.23 -10.65
C ALA A 76 -3.32 -6.22 -10.20
N ASN A 77 -4.44 -6.14 -10.92
CA ASN A 77 -5.58 -5.29 -10.56
C ASN A 77 -6.25 -5.74 -9.26
N ASP A 78 -6.44 -7.04 -9.04
CA ASP A 78 -6.99 -7.56 -7.78
C ASP A 78 -6.13 -7.11 -6.59
N TYR A 79 -4.82 -7.33 -6.67
CA TYR A 79 -3.90 -6.96 -5.60
C TYR A 79 -3.80 -5.44 -5.43
N ARG A 80 -3.83 -4.66 -6.52
CA ARG A 80 -3.86 -3.18 -6.45
C ARG A 80 -5.13 -2.69 -5.77
N HIS A 81 -6.30 -3.16 -6.20
CA HIS A 81 -7.59 -2.79 -5.61
C HIS A 81 -7.65 -3.13 -4.12
N ALA A 82 -7.17 -4.32 -3.75
CA ALA A 82 -7.05 -4.73 -2.37
C ALA A 82 -6.12 -3.82 -1.57
N ALA A 83 -4.96 -3.45 -2.12
CA ALA A 83 -4.02 -2.54 -1.46
C ALA A 83 -4.62 -1.15 -1.22
N PHE A 84 -5.40 -0.62 -2.17
CA PHE A 84 -6.09 0.67 -2.03
C PHE A 84 -7.16 0.63 -0.92
N ILE A 85 -7.98 -0.42 -0.86
CA ILE A 85 -8.98 -0.60 0.21
C ILE A 85 -8.26 -0.74 1.56
N GLN A 86 -7.18 -1.52 1.60
CA GLN A 86 -6.49 -1.87 2.82
C GLN A 86 -5.68 -0.69 3.41
N GLN A 87 -5.09 0.18 2.59
CA GLN A 87 -4.35 1.35 3.09
C GLN A 87 -5.24 2.39 3.79
N HIS A 88 -6.56 2.29 3.65
CA HIS A 88 -7.53 3.12 4.35
C HIS A 88 -7.89 2.56 5.75
N GLY A 89 -7.13 1.58 6.24
CA GLY A 89 -7.12 1.22 7.64
C GLY A 89 -6.47 2.25 8.55
N ASP A 90 -6.48 1.94 9.83
CA ASP A 90 -6.06 2.80 10.94
C ASP A 90 -4.94 2.18 11.78
N THR A 91 -4.54 0.94 11.47
CA THR A 91 -3.53 0.20 12.22
C THR A 91 -2.23 0.00 11.42
N PRO A 92 -1.07 -0.14 12.08
CA PRO A 92 0.17 -0.58 11.43
C PRO A 92 0.02 -1.90 10.66
N GLU A 93 -0.81 -2.82 11.17
CA GLU A 93 -1.13 -4.10 10.52
C GLU A 93 -1.85 -3.88 9.20
N ASP A 94 -2.79 -2.92 9.14
CA ASP A 94 -3.49 -2.59 7.91
C ASP A 94 -2.52 -2.06 6.86
N TYR A 95 -1.64 -1.12 7.23
CA TYR A 95 -0.65 -0.55 6.30
C TYR A 95 0.36 -1.60 5.82
N ARG A 96 0.77 -2.51 6.71
CA ARG A 96 1.67 -3.62 6.37
C ARG A 96 1.01 -4.56 5.36
N LEU A 97 -0.25 -4.93 5.55
CA LEU A 97 -0.98 -5.76 4.59
C LEU A 97 -1.18 -5.03 3.25
N ALA A 98 -1.53 -3.74 3.28
CA ALA A 98 -1.65 -2.92 2.08
C ALA A 98 -0.34 -2.91 1.28
N HIS A 99 0.80 -2.76 1.96
CA HIS A 99 2.12 -2.77 1.33
C HIS A 99 2.50 -4.12 0.72
N ALA A 100 2.16 -5.23 1.40
CA ALA A 100 2.37 -6.57 0.86
C ALA A 100 1.54 -6.78 -0.43
N LEU A 101 0.27 -6.40 -0.41
CA LEU A 101 -0.62 -6.48 -1.59
C LEU A 101 -0.13 -5.58 -2.73
N ALA A 102 0.29 -4.35 -2.42
CA ALA A 102 0.84 -3.41 -3.39
C ALA A 102 2.10 -3.97 -4.07
N THR A 103 2.99 -4.59 -3.30
CA THR A 103 4.21 -5.21 -3.81
C THR A 103 3.90 -6.38 -4.73
N LEU A 104 2.90 -7.22 -4.40
CA LEU A 104 2.42 -8.28 -5.29
C LEU A 104 1.87 -7.72 -6.59
N ALA A 105 1.03 -6.67 -6.53
CA ALA A 105 0.50 -6.00 -7.72
C ALA A 105 1.62 -5.49 -8.64
N MET A 106 2.62 -4.80 -8.08
CA MET A 106 3.76 -4.27 -8.82
C MET A 106 4.66 -5.37 -9.41
N THR A 107 4.79 -6.51 -8.71
CA THR A 107 5.56 -7.66 -9.19
C THR A 107 4.90 -8.31 -10.41
N LEU A 108 3.56 -8.36 -10.42
CA LEU A 108 2.79 -8.88 -11.54
C LEU A 108 2.73 -7.89 -12.72
N GLU A 109 2.67 -6.60 -12.43
CA GLU A 109 2.63 -5.53 -13.44
C GLU A 109 3.30 -4.25 -12.91
N ASP A 110 4.39 -3.82 -13.54
CA ASP A 110 5.02 -2.55 -13.20
C ASP A 110 4.32 -1.36 -13.87
N SER A 111 3.26 -0.85 -13.23
CA SER A 111 2.54 0.34 -13.64
C SER A 111 2.74 1.51 -12.68
N ALA A 112 2.51 2.73 -13.14
CA ALA A 112 2.62 3.93 -12.30
C ALA A 112 1.68 3.87 -11.09
N GLN A 113 0.50 3.29 -11.25
CA GLN A 113 -0.47 3.10 -10.16
C GLN A 113 0.03 2.10 -9.12
N ASN A 114 0.62 0.98 -9.57
CA ASN A 114 1.20 -0.03 -8.68
C ASN A 114 2.41 0.51 -7.91
N ARG A 115 3.31 1.25 -8.58
CA ARG A 115 4.43 1.93 -7.93
C ARG A 115 3.97 2.94 -6.88
N TRP A 116 2.94 3.73 -7.21
CA TRP A 116 2.42 4.73 -6.28
C TRP A 116 1.84 4.09 -5.02
N ILE A 117 1.05 3.01 -5.13
CA ILE A 117 0.46 2.37 -3.94
C ILE A 117 1.53 1.66 -3.10
N VAL A 118 2.61 1.14 -3.70
CA VAL A 118 3.79 0.65 -2.96
C VAL A 118 4.41 1.78 -2.14
N ALA A 119 4.66 2.93 -2.76
CA ALA A 119 5.22 4.11 -2.08
C ALA A 119 4.30 4.63 -0.96
N ALA A 120 3.00 4.76 -1.26
CA ALA A 120 2.02 5.32 -0.34
C ALA A 120 1.76 4.44 0.88
N SER A 121 1.64 3.13 0.68
CA SER A 121 1.47 2.17 1.79
C SER A 121 2.71 2.07 2.68
N TRP A 122 3.90 2.17 2.11
CA TRP A 122 5.15 2.19 2.87
C TRP A 122 5.28 3.44 3.75
N ASP A 123 5.01 4.62 3.18
CA ASP A 123 5.06 5.87 3.94
C ASP A 123 4.01 5.90 5.07
N ARG A 124 2.80 5.34 4.83
CA ARG A 124 1.78 5.17 5.89
C ARG A 124 2.26 4.27 7.02
N LEU A 125 2.90 3.16 6.70
CA LEU A 125 3.48 2.26 7.71
C LEU A 125 4.54 2.98 8.55
N LEU A 126 5.46 3.72 7.92
CA LEU A 126 6.46 4.52 8.64
C LEU A 126 5.82 5.58 9.54
N MET A 127 4.82 6.29 9.02
CA MET A 127 4.08 7.28 9.80
C MET A 127 3.34 6.70 10.99
N SER A 128 2.82 5.48 10.88
CA SER A 128 2.14 4.80 12.00
C SER A 128 3.10 4.50 13.16
N HIS A 129 4.40 4.46 12.89
CA HIS A 129 5.46 4.36 13.89
C HIS A 129 6.16 5.69 14.17
N THR A 130 5.64 6.80 13.63
CA THR A 130 6.23 8.13 13.74
C THR A 130 7.69 8.14 13.29
N GLU A 131 7.95 7.46 12.18
CA GLU A 131 9.23 7.45 11.47
C GLU A 131 9.14 8.32 10.21
N PRO A 132 10.24 8.99 9.82
CA PRO A 132 10.24 9.83 8.63
C PRO A 132 9.93 9.00 7.38
N GLN A 133 8.97 9.48 6.59
CA GLN A 133 8.52 8.79 5.39
C GLN A 133 9.63 8.76 4.34
N TRP A 134 9.56 7.80 3.42
CA TRP A 134 10.55 7.70 2.37
C TRP A 134 10.10 8.52 1.18
N TYR A 135 8.95 8.25 0.60
CA TYR A 135 8.56 8.73 -0.73
C TYR A 135 7.94 10.13 -0.76
N GLY A 136 7.46 10.64 0.36
CA GLY A 136 6.84 11.97 0.43
C GLY A 136 5.37 11.96 0.00
N THR A 137 4.70 10.81 0.10
CA THR A 137 3.31 10.64 -0.36
C THR A 137 2.28 11.11 0.66
N GLN A 138 2.68 11.29 1.92
CA GLN A 138 1.76 11.54 3.02
C GLN A 138 1.87 12.95 3.59
N MET A 139 0.71 13.51 3.90
CA MET A 139 0.54 14.84 4.45
C MET A 139 -0.31 14.73 5.72
N ARG A 140 -0.16 15.68 6.64
CA ARG A 140 -1.00 15.83 7.82
C ARG A 140 -1.42 17.29 7.96
N GLY A 141 -2.44 17.52 8.77
CA GLY A 141 -2.83 18.85 9.23
C GLY A 141 -2.90 18.87 10.74
N ASP A 142 -2.62 20.03 11.32
CA ASP A 142 -2.93 20.35 12.71
C ASP A 142 -3.38 21.82 12.82
N ALA A 143 -3.50 22.35 14.04
CA ALA A 143 -3.93 23.73 14.28
C ALA A 143 -3.06 24.79 13.57
N ASP A 144 -1.81 24.46 13.25
CA ASP A 144 -0.89 25.37 12.58
C ASP A 144 -0.94 25.28 11.04
N GLY A 145 -1.71 24.33 10.50
CA GLY A 145 -1.94 24.15 9.08
C GLY A 145 -1.50 22.78 8.55
N MET A 146 -1.56 22.66 7.22
CA MET A 146 -1.20 21.45 6.48
C MET A 146 0.32 21.38 6.27
N TYR A 147 0.92 20.20 6.48
CA TYR A 147 2.34 19.94 6.24
C TYR A 147 2.57 18.59 5.57
N LEU A 148 3.68 18.50 4.83
CA LEU A 148 4.20 17.23 4.34
C LEU A 148 4.84 16.53 5.54
N PHE A 149 4.46 15.28 5.82
CA PHE A 149 5.06 14.55 6.93
C PHE A 149 6.58 14.45 6.75
N PRO A 150 7.41 14.51 7.82
CA PRO A 150 8.87 14.54 7.66
C PRO A 150 9.40 13.42 6.78
N VAL A 151 10.30 13.77 5.86
CA VAL A 151 10.88 12.85 4.88
C VAL A 151 12.32 12.54 5.26
N ASN A 152 12.73 11.28 5.16
CA ASN A 152 14.14 10.91 5.24
C ASN A 152 14.84 11.24 3.90
N PRO A 153 15.72 12.27 3.86
CA PRO A 153 16.31 12.72 2.61
C PRO A 153 17.37 11.75 2.07
N THR A 154 17.90 10.83 2.89
CA THR A 154 18.95 9.88 2.49
C THR A 154 18.42 8.48 2.19
N ALA A 155 17.13 8.22 2.43
CA ALA A 155 16.54 6.91 2.18
C ALA A 155 16.55 6.54 0.69
N LEU A 156 16.34 7.53 -0.19
CA LEU A 156 16.25 7.37 -1.64
C LEU A 156 16.74 8.64 -2.35
N ASP A 157 17.30 8.48 -3.54
CA ASP A 157 17.52 9.61 -4.45
C ASP A 157 16.19 10.13 -5.05
N GLU A 158 16.23 11.35 -5.59
CA GLU A 158 15.06 12.02 -6.17
C GLU A 158 14.49 11.30 -7.40
N SER A 159 15.35 10.65 -8.20
CA SER A 159 14.91 9.92 -9.39
C SER A 159 14.07 8.71 -9.01
N ARG A 160 14.52 7.91 -8.04
CA ARG A 160 13.78 6.78 -7.49
C ARG A 160 12.49 7.23 -6.83
N ARG A 161 12.53 8.35 -6.10
CA ARG A 161 11.34 8.94 -5.48
C ARG A 161 10.28 9.31 -6.50
N LYS A 162 10.66 10.03 -7.55
CA LYS A 162 9.75 10.45 -8.61
C LYS A 162 9.24 9.26 -9.43
N HIS A 163 10.09 8.28 -9.70
CA HIS A 163 9.68 7.06 -10.40
C HIS A 163 8.62 6.26 -9.61
N MET A 164 8.77 6.17 -8.30
CA MET A 164 7.87 5.40 -7.43
C MET A 164 6.58 6.16 -7.09
N SER A 165 6.69 7.42 -6.66
CA SER A 165 5.55 8.22 -6.18
C SER A 165 4.92 9.12 -7.25
N GLY A 166 5.48 9.14 -8.46
CA GLY A 166 5.09 10.02 -9.55
C GLY A 166 5.59 11.47 -9.41
N HIS A 167 6.17 11.86 -8.27
CA HIS A 167 6.54 13.24 -7.98
C HIS A 167 7.86 13.32 -7.20
N SER A 168 8.60 14.40 -7.44
CA SER A 168 9.68 14.87 -6.58
C SER A 168 9.14 15.42 -5.26
N LEU A 169 10.01 15.61 -4.26
CA LEU A 169 9.64 16.31 -3.02
C LEU A 169 9.18 17.75 -3.27
N ALA A 170 9.79 18.43 -4.23
CA ALA A 170 9.37 19.78 -4.61
C ALA A 170 7.94 19.77 -5.18
N GLU A 171 7.62 18.81 -6.06
CA GLU A 171 6.27 18.66 -6.63
C GLU A 171 5.24 18.25 -5.57
N HIS A 172 5.58 17.37 -4.61
CA HIS A 172 4.71 17.04 -3.48
C HIS A 172 4.41 18.26 -2.61
N ARG A 173 5.41 19.09 -2.31
CA ARG A 173 5.21 20.36 -1.57
C ARG A 173 4.31 21.32 -2.32
N GLN A 174 4.50 21.46 -3.64
CA GLN A 174 3.64 22.32 -4.47
C GLN A 174 2.19 21.83 -4.47
N LYS A 175 1.97 20.51 -4.56
CA LYS A 175 0.63 19.92 -4.48
C LYS A 175 -0.04 20.16 -3.14
N LEU A 176 0.71 20.00 -2.05
CA LEU A 176 0.22 20.32 -0.71
C LEU A 176 -0.16 21.80 -0.60
N GLU A 177 0.63 22.71 -1.17
CA GLU A 177 0.30 24.14 -1.20
C GLU A 177 -1.01 24.40 -1.94
N THR A 178 -1.19 23.79 -3.11
CA THR A 178 -2.43 23.89 -3.89
C THR A 178 -3.61 23.34 -3.12
N MET A 179 -3.46 22.15 -2.51
CA MET A 179 -4.49 21.51 -1.70
C MET A 179 -4.88 22.40 -0.52
N ALA A 180 -3.91 22.90 0.24
CA ALA A 180 -4.16 23.79 1.38
C ALA A 180 -4.96 25.02 0.95
N LYS A 181 -4.57 25.69 -0.14
CA LYS A 181 -5.32 26.83 -0.70
C LYS A 181 -6.75 26.46 -1.10
N GLN A 182 -6.95 25.31 -1.73
CA GLN A 182 -8.29 24.87 -2.17
C GLN A 182 -9.25 24.63 -1.01
N ILE A 183 -8.74 24.09 0.11
CA ILE A 183 -9.56 23.81 1.30
C ILE A 183 -9.53 24.95 2.33
N GLY A 184 -9.00 26.12 1.97
CA GLY A 184 -8.93 27.29 2.86
C GLY A 184 -7.98 27.11 4.06
N GLN A 185 -7.07 26.15 3.99
CA GLN A 185 -6.05 25.88 5.01
C GLN A 185 -4.73 26.59 4.66
N LYS A 186 -3.94 26.94 5.68
CA LYS A 186 -2.57 27.43 5.48
C LYS A 186 -1.57 26.28 5.44
N LEU A 187 -0.42 26.54 4.83
CA LEU A 187 0.74 25.67 5.00
C LEU A 187 1.39 25.90 6.36
N ARG A 188 1.87 24.81 6.96
CA ARG A 188 2.74 24.83 8.13
C ARG A 188 4.20 24.65 7.67
N ASP A 189 4.98 25.71 7.80
CA ASP A 189 6.41 25.75 7.46
C ASP A 189 7.20 26.51 8.56
N PRO A 190 8.18 25.87 9.23
CA PRO A 190 8.62 24.49 9.04
C PRO A 190 7.57 23.46 9.49
N ALA A 191 7.54 22.33 8.79
CA ALA A 191 6.84 21.14 9.25
C ALA A 191 7.40 20.69 10.62
N PRO A 192 6.62 20.03 11.48
CA PRO A 192 7.11 19.47 12.73
C PRO A 192 8.27 18.50 12.51
N THR A 193 9.22 18.45 13.44
CA THR A 193 10.21 17.36 13.44
C THR A 193 9.59 16.05 13.95
N ILE A 194 10.27 14.94 13.68
CA ILE A 194 9.84 13.62 14.20
C ILE A 194 9.85 13.61 15.74
N GLU A 195 10.82 14.27 16.37
CA GLU A 195 10.90 14.40 17.84
C GLU A 195 9.69 15.15 18.40
N GLN A 196 9.28 16.24 17.74
CA GLN A 196 8.08 17.00 18.13
C GLN A 196 6.78 16.20 17.93
N LEU A 197 6.74 15.30 16.96
CA LEU A 197 5.58 14.43 16.74
C LEU A 197 5.52 13.30 17.78
N ARG A 198 6.67 12.71 18.13
CA ARG A 198 6.76 11.68 19.18
C ARG A 198 6.39 12.24 20.55
N ALA A 199 6.84 13.44 20.88
CA ALA A 199 6.48 14.11 22.14
C ALA A 199 4.95 14.30 22.26
N ARG A 200 4.29 14.77 21.19
CA ARG A 200 2.82 14.95 21.17
C ARG A 200 2.05 13.65 21.36
N GLN A 201 2.48 12.57 20.72
CA GLN A 201 1.81 11.26 20.89
C GLN A 201 1.93 10.72 22.32
N HIS A 202 3.05 10.99 23.00
CA HIS A 202 3.20 10.64 24.40
C HIS A 202 2.17 11.37 25.26
N ASP A 203 2.06 12.70 25.09
CA ASP A 203 1.11 13.54 25.83
C ASP A 203 -0.36 13.17 25.56
N GLU A 204 -0.68 12.72 24.34
CA GLU A 204 -2.02 12.22 23.98
C GLU A 204 -2.33 10.84 24.56
N SER A 205 -1.31 10.01 24.83
CA SER A 205 -1.49 8.68 25.42
C SER A 205 -1.63 8.68 26.94
N GLU A 206 -1.21 9.76 27.60
CA GLU A 206 -1.27 9.94 29.06
C GLU A 206 -2.54 10.67 29.54
N ASN A 207 -3.32 11.27 28.63
CA ASN A 207 -4.60 11.94 28.92
C ASN A 207 -5.81 11.09 28.52
#